data_AF-A0A653LXV7-F1
#
_entry.id   AF-A0A653LXV7-F1
#
_cell.length_a   1.000
_cell.length_b   1.000
_cell.length_c   1.000
_cell.angle_alpha   90.00
_cell.angle_beta   90.00
_cell.angle_gamma   90.00
#
_symmetry.space_group_name_H-M   'P 1'
#
loop_
_entity.id
_entity.type
_entity.pdbx_description
1 polymer ?
#
loop_
_entity_poly.entity_id
_entity_poly.type
_entity_poly.pdbx_seq_one_letter_code
_entity_poly.pdbx_strand_id
1 'polypeptide(L)'
;MKKRIYTTLTIFVIIIIGGWFLYVDSKKEQLEEMVYEHLVEDKQVPKNEIVSVTAFNANLPKDKNYLVSVKLMNDPNTYYYYRVSNGSIALESYTDENREEHVSP
;
A
#
# COMPACT_ATOMS: atom_id res chain seq x y z
N MET A 1 23.61 26.17 -28.64
CA MET A 1 24.14 25.10 -27.74
C MET A 1 23.43 25.07 -26.39
N LYS A 2 23.35 26.19 -25.64
CA LYS A 2 22.65 26.25 -24.33
C LYS A 2 21.21 25.72 -24.34
N LYS A 3 20.41 26.03 -25.38
CA LYS A 3 19.03 25.50 -25.53
C LYS A 3 18.97 23.97 -25.58
N ARG A 4 19.93 23.30 -26.26
CA ARG A 4 20.00 21.83 -26.32
C ARG A 4 20.35 21.24 -24.95
N ILE A 5 21.24 21.89 -24.21
CA ILE A 5 21.61 21.49 -22.84
C ILE A 5 20.38 21.55 -21.91
N TYR A 6 19.59 22.63 -21.98
CA TYR A 6 18.37 22.75 -21.17
C TYR A 6 17.33 21.70 -21.54
N THR A 7 17.10 21.45 -22.84
CA THR A 7 16.17 20.39 -23.27
C THR A 7 16.59 19.02 -22.77
N THR A 8 17.89 18.67 -22.89
CA THR A 8 18.41 17.40 -22.36
C THR A 8 18.24 17.30 -20.84
N LEU A 9 18.53 18.38 -20.11
CA LEU A 9 18.34 18.41 -18.65
C LEU A 9 16.87 18.22 -18.26
N THR A 10 15.94 18.86 -18.96
CA THR A 10 14.50 18.71 -18.71
C THR A 10 14.04 17.26 -18.95
N ILE A 11 14.47 16.63 -20.04
CA ILE A 11 14.14 15.22 -20.33
C ILE A 11 14.69 14.31 -19.22
N PHE A 12 15.92 14.56 -18.77
CA PHE A 12 16.53 13.78 -17.70
C PHE A 12 15.75 13.87 -16.38
N VAL A 13 15.30 15.07 -16.00
CA VAL A 13 14.47 15.28 -14.81
C VAL A 13 13.13 14.55 -14.93
N ILE A 14 12.48 14.59 -16.10
CA ILE A 14 11.22 13.87 -16.35
C ILE A 14 11.41 12.37 -16.19
N ILE A 15 12.52 11.81 -16.70
CA ILE A 15 12.82 10.38 -16.57
C ILE A 15 13.02 9.98 -15.11
N ILE A 16 13.75 10.78 -14.33
CA ILE A 16 13.97 10.51 -12.90
C ILE A 16 12.64 10.52 -12.14
N ILE A 17 11.81 11.56 -12.37
CA ILE A 17 10.51 11.69 -11.71
C ILE A 17 9.60 10.53 -12.12
N GLY A 18 9.51 10.24 -13.42
CA GLY A 18 8.70 9.13 -13.94
C GLY A 18 9.14 7.77 -13.38
N GLY A 19 10.46 7.51 -13.33
CA GLY A 19 11.01 6.30 -12.75
C GLY A 19 10.69 6.16 -11.26
N TRP A 20 10.72 7.26 -10.51
CA TRP A 20 10.32 7.27 -9.11
C TRP A 20 8.85 6.92 -8.93
N PHE A 21 7.95 7.52 -9.72
CA PHE A 21 6.51 7.20 -9.66
C PHE A 21 6.25 5.73 -9.96
N LEU A 22 6.84 5.18 -11.03
CA LEU A 22 6.72 3.76 -11.37
C LEU A 22 7.23 2.84 -10.27
N TYR A 23 8.35 3.20 -9.63
CA TYR A 23 8.89 2.43 -8.51
C TYR A 23 7.94 2.38 -7.31
N VAL A 24 7.37 3.53 -6.93
CA VAL A 24 6.42 3.62 -5.80
C VAL A 24 5.13 2.85 -6.11
N ASP A 25 4.63 2.97 -7.33
CA ASP A 25 3.41 2.28 -7.77
C ASP A 25 3.58 0.76 -7.72
N SER A 26 4.68 0.25 -8.29
CA SER A 26 4.99 -1.18 -8.24
C SER A 26 5.16 -1.70 -6.80
N LYS A 27 5.68 -0.88 -5.88
CA LYS A 27 5.77 -1.26 -4.45
C LYS A 27 4.41 -1.38 -3.78
N LYS A 28 3.45 -0.55 -4.18
CA LYS A 28 2.06 -0.59 -3.69
C LYS A 28 1.33 -1.82 -4.22
N GLU A 29 1.39 -2.06 -5.52
CA GLU A 29 0.76 -3.23 -6.15
C GLU A 29 1.27 -4.53 -5.53
N GLN A 30 2.59 -4.66 -5.34
CA GLN A 30 3.16 -5.82 -4.64
C GLN A 30 2.62 -5.96 -3.22
N LEU A 31 2.45 -4.86 -2.50
CA LEU A 31 1.92 -4.89 -1.13
C LEU A 31 0.44 -5.29 -1.11
N GLU A 32 -0.37 -4.79 -2.04
CA GLU A 32 -1.76 -5.22 -2.22
C GLU A 32 -1.85 -6.72 -2.49
N GLU A 33 -1.01 -7.23 -3.39
CA GLU A 33 -0.94 -8.67 -3.72
C GLU A 33 -0.58 -9.50 -2.48
N MET A 34 0.50 -9.16 -1.76
CA MET A 34 0.89 -9.88 -0.56
C MET A 34 -0.18 -9.84 0.53
N VAL A 35 -0.88 -8.71 0.71
CA VAL A 35 -1.97 -8.60 1.69
C VAL A 35 -3.17 -9.43 1.24
N TYR A 36 -3.52 -9.40 -0.05
CA TYR A 36 -4.59 -10.22 -0.61
C TYR A 36 -4.31 -11.72 -0.41
N GLU A 37 -3.09 -12.18 -0.74
CA GLU A 37 -2.64 -13.55 -0.51
C GLU A 37 -2.71 -13.91 0.98
N HIS A 38 -2.22 -13.05 1.88
CA HIS A 38 -2.32 -13.26 3.32
C HIS A 38 -3.77 -13.42 3.79
N LEU A 39 -4.71 -12.64 3.27
CA LEU A 39 -6.12 -12.75 3.62
C LEU A 39 -6.73 -14.08 3.16
N VAL A 40 -6.40 -14.51 1.94
CA VAL A 40 -6.99 -15.71 1.33
C VAL A 40 -6.35 -16.99 1.87
N GLU A 41 -5.03 -17.02 2.01
CA GLU A 41 -4.28 -18.24 2.34
C GLU A 41 -4.12 -18.41 3.85
N ASP A 42 -3.66 -17.38 4.55
CA ASP A 42 -3.38 -17.47 5.99
C ASP A 42 -4.64 -17.23 6.83
N LYS A 43 -5.43 -16.19 6.49
CA LYS A 43 -6.66 -15.84 7.21
C LYS A 43 -7.90 -16.59 6.70
N GLN A 44 -7.79 -17.33 5.60
CA GLN A 44 -8.87 -18.11 4.99
C GLN A 44 -10.13 -17.28 4.68
N VAL A 45 -9.95 -15.99 4.38
CA VAL A 45 -11.05 -15.10 3.97
C VAL A 45 -11.50 -15.48 2.56
N PRO A 46 -12.79 -15.79 2.35
CA PRO A 46 -13.31 -16.09 1.02
C PRO A 46 -13.08 -14.93 0.05
N LYS A 47 -12.59 -15.22 -1.16
CA LYS A 47 -12.28 -14.19 -2.18
C LYS A 47 -13.46 -13.29 -2.51
N ASN A 48 -14.68 -13.82 -2.46
CA ASN A 48 -15.93 -13.09 -2.72
C ASN A 48 -16.38 -12.19 -1.56
N GLU A 49 -15.75 -12.28 -0.39
CA GLU A 49 -16.02 -11.42 0.75
C GLU A 49 -15.06 -10.22 0.83
N ILE A 50 -13.97 -10.24 0.05
CA ILE A 50 -13.01 -9.14 -0.05
C ILE A 50 -13.56 -8.11 -1.04
N VAL A 51 -13.95 -6.93 -0.55
CA VAL A 51 -14.51 -5.84 -1.36
C VAL A 51 -13.40 -4.99 -1.98
N SER A 52 -12.38 -4.66 -1.19
CA SER A 52 -11.27 -3.85 -1.65
C SER A 52 -9.98 -4.17 -0.89
N VAL A 53 -8.87 -4.10 -1.60
CA VAL A 53 -7.50 -4.15 -1.09
C VAL A 53 -6.76 -3.02 -1.79
N THR A 54 -6.41 -1.96 -1.07
CA THR A 54 -5.85 -0.75 -1.69
C THR A 54 -4.74 -0.15 -0.85
N ALA A 55 -3.56 -0.02 -1.45
CA ALA A 55 -2.36 0.54 -0.86
C ALA A 55 -2.31 2.06 -0.96
N PHE A 56 -1.78 2.68 0.08
CA PHE A 56 -1.60 4.13 0.15
C PHE A 56 -0.33 4.51 0.90
N ASN A 57 0.13 5.75 0.68
CA ASN A 57 1.24 6.31 1.43
C ASN A 57 0.72 6.73 2.80
N ALA A 58 1.10 6.02 3.85
CA ALA A 58 0.76 6.39 5.22
C ALA A 58 1.78 7.35 5.82
N ASN A 59 3.00 7.41 5.26
CA ASN A 59 4.12 8.23 5.75
C ASN A 59 4.44 7.96 7.23
N LEU A 60 4.22 6.72 7.69
CA LEU A 60 4.56 6.28 9.02
C LEU A 60 6.02 5.77 9.08
N PRO A 61 6.67 5.83 10.24
CA PRO A 61 8.06 5.42 10.40
C PRO A 61 8.25 3.92 10.14
N LYS A 62 9.50 3.56 9.80
CA LYS A 62 9.96 2.18 9.57
C LYS A 62 9.20 1.51 8.41
N ASP A 63 8.74 0.28 8.62
CA ASP A 63 8.07 -0.58 7.65
C ASP A 63 6.69 -0.08 7.24
N LYS A 64 6.12 0.88 7.98
CA LYS A 64 4.74 1.36 7.83
C LYS A 64 4.60 2.52 6.82
N ASN A 65 5.63 2.82 6.03
CA ASN A 65 5.56 3.93 5.07
C ASN A 65 4.41 3.75 4.06
N TYR A 66 4.09 2.50 3.73
CA TYR A 66 2.93 2.10 2.94
C TYR A 66 2.03 1.19 3.78
N LEU A 67 0.73 1.43 3.71
CA LEU A 67 -0.30 0.56 4.29
C LEU A 67 -1.26 0.11 3.20
N VAL A 68 -1.95 -0.99 3.45
CA VAL A 68 -3.06 -1.48 2.63
C VAL A 68 -4.34 -1.44 3.45
N SER A 69 -5.32 -0.68 2.96
CA SER A 69 -6.69 -0.71 3.46
C SER A 69 -7.43 -1.91 2.88
N VAL A 70 -8.14 -2.63 3.74
CA VAL A 70 -8.94 -3.80 3.39
C VAL A 70 -10.37 -3.59 3.86
N LYS A 71 -11.32 -3.79 2.94
CA LYS A 71 -12.76 -3.79 3.24
C LYS A 71 -13.36 -5.14 2.93
N LEU A 72 -14.18 -5.66 3.84
CA LEU A 72 -14.92 -6.91 3.67
C LEU A 72 -16.43 -6.63 3.54
N MET A 73 -17.15 -7.49 2.83
CA MET A 73 -18.52 -7.21 2.38
C MET A 73 -19.54 -7.10 3.52
N ASN A 74 -19.36 -7.87 4.59
CA ASN A 74 -20.26 -7.92 5.74
C ASN A 74 -19.58 -7.46 7.04
N ASP A 75 -18.48 -6.71 6.91
CA ASP A 75 -17.74 -6.18 8.06
C ASP A 75 -17.73 -4.65 8.00
N PRO A 76 -18.29 -3.97 9.02
CA PRO A 76 -18.29 -2.51 9.05
C PRO A 76 -16.88 -1.93 9.24
N ASN A 77 -15.89 -2.73 9.63
CA ASN A 77 -14.54 -2.28 9.89
C ASN A 77 -13.74 -2.04 8.59
N THR A 78 -12.71 -1.22 8.69
CA THR A 78 -11.64 -1.09 7.69
C THR A 78 -10.34 -1.48 8.32
N TYR A 79 -9.65 -2.46 7.76
CA TYR A 79 -8.40 -2.99 8.31
C TYR A 79 -7.20 -2.42 7.58
N TYR A 80 -6.14 -2.09 8.30
CA TYR A 80 -4.91 -1.54 7.74
C TYR A 80 -3.76 -2.52 7.97
N TYR A 81 -3.19 -3.02 6.89
CA TYR A 81 -2.09 -3.98 6.91
C TYR A 81 -0.80 -3.37 6.38
N TYR A 82 0.33 -3.92 6.78
CA TYR A 82 1.65 -3.56 6.26
C TYR A 82 2.57 -4.76 6.18
N ARG A 83 3.63 -4.61 5.37
CA ARG A 83 4.70 -5.60 5.29
C ARG A 83 5.77 -5.28 6.32
N VAL A 84 6.07 -6.24 7.18
CA VAL A 84 7.18 -6.18 8.13
C VAL A 84 8.51 -6.48 7.41
N SER A 85 9.63 -5.97 7.92
CA SER A 85 10.99 -6.16 7.38
C SER A 85 11.38 -7.61 7.06
N ASN A 86 10.83 -8.59 7.81
CA ASN A 86 11.05 -10.03 7.59
C ASN A 86 10.24 -10.61 6.40
N GLY A 87 9.38 -9.80 5.76
CA GLY A 87 8.53 -10.20 4.65
C GLY A 87 7.10 -10.59 5.03
N SER A 88 6.75 -10.74 6.32
CA SER A 88 5.40 -11.10 6.73
C SER A 88 4.44 -9.92 6.70
N ILE A 89 3.15 -10.20 6.54
CA ILE A 89 2.07 -9.21 6.67
C ILE A 89 1.61 -9.13 8.12
N ALA A 90 1.46 -7.92 8.63
CA ALA A 90 0.94 -7.63 9.96
C ALA A 90 -0.21 -6.63 9.90
N LEU A 91 -1.17 -6.79 10.81
CA LEU A 91 -2.22 -5.81 11.04
C LEU A 91 -1.62 -4.63 11.80
N GLU A 92 -1.86 -3.42 11.32
CA GLU A 92 -1.48 -2.17 11.95
C GLU A 92 -2.57 -1.72 12.92
N SER A 93 -3.78 -1.57 12.38
CA SER A 93 -4.97 -1.10 13.09
C SER A 93 -6.22 -1.46 12.30
N TYR A 94 -7.37 -1.24 12.91
CA TYR A 94 -8.64 -1.18 12.20
C TYR A 94 -9.48 -0.01 12.68
N THR A 95 -10.26 0.56 11.77
CA THR A 95 -11.29 1.55 12.10
C THR A 95 -12.64 0.84 12.16
N ASP A 96 -13.38 1.04 13.25
CA ASP A 96 -14.70 0.42 13.44
C ASP A 96 -15.85 1.23 12.82
N GLU A 97 -17.09 0.75 13.02
CA GLU A 97 -18.31 1.40 12.54
C GLU A 97 -18.52 2.82 13.10
N ASN A 98 -17.98 3.11 14.29
CA ASN A 98 -18.06 4.41 14.95
C ASN A 98 -16.91 5.34 14.51
N ARG A 99 -16.04 4.88 13.62
CA ARG A 99 -14.81 5.54 13.18
C ARG A 99 -13.77 5.66 14.29
N GLU A 100 -13.81 4.77 15.27
CA GLU A 100 -12.77 4.67 16.29
C GLU A 100 -11.64 3.77 15.76
N GLU A 101 -10.40 4.22 15.95
CA GLU A 101 -9.21 3.50 15.54
C GLU A 101 -8.72 2.61 16.68
N HIS A 102 -8.56 1.33 16.39
CA HIS A 102 -8.08 0.32 17.30
C HIS A 102 -6.73 -0.18 16.79
N VAL A 103 -5.66 0.20 17.49
CA VAL A 103 -4.29 -0.17 17.12
C VAL A 103 -4.04 -1.63 17.53
N SER A 104 -3.54 -2.43 16.58
CA SER A 104 -3.14 -3.80 16.85
C SER A 104 -1.91 -3.81 17.77
N PRO A 105 -1.88 -4.65 18.82
CA PRO A 105 -0.74 -4.77 19.73
C PRO A 105 0.53 -5.28 19.05
#